data_AF-A0A2Z6LSR8-F1
#
_entry.id   AF-A0A2Z6LSR8-F1
#
_cell.length_a   1.000
_cell.length_b   1.000
_cell.length_c   1.000
_cell.angle_alpha   90.00
_cell.angle_beta   90.00
_cell.angle_gamma   90.00
#
_symmetry.space_group_name_H-M   'P 1'
#
loop_
_entity.id
_entity.type
_entity.pdbx_description
1 polymer ?
#
loop_
_entity_poly.entity_id
_entity_poly.type
_entity_poly.pdbx_seq_one_letter_code
_entity_poly.pdbx_strand_id
1 'polypeptide(L)' 'MEIDYVRATVEEGGIQVDQLFFHDPDGFMIEICNCDSLPVIPLVGEVARSCSRLNLHLMQNQNQQQIHKIVK' A
#
# COMPACT_ATOMS: atom_id res chain seq x y z
N MET A 1 0.33 -21.83 2.19
CA MET A 1 -0.29 -21.24 1.00
C MET A 1 0.83 -20.64 0.19
N GLU A 2 1.08 -21.21 -0.97
CA GLU A 2 1.93 -20.59 -1.98
C GLU A 2 1.01 -19.65 -2.77
N ILE A 3 1.40 -18.39 -2.93
CA ILE A 3 0.65 -17.41 -3.74
C ILE A 3 1.28 -17.43 -5.11
N ASP A 4 0.51 -17.85 -6.11
CA ASP A 4 0.92 -17.71 -7.51
C ASP A 4 0.99 -16.23 -7.88
N TYR A 5 2.08 -15.86 -8.55
CA TYR A 5 2.30 -14.49 -8.97
C TYR A 5 2.94 -14.44 -10.36
N VAL A 6 2.70 -13.33 -11.04
CA VAL A 6 3.32 -13.01 -12.34
C VAL A 6 4.13 -11.74 -12.17
N ARG A 7 5.37 -11.73 -12.68
CA ARG A 7 6.20 -10.53 -12.80
C ARG A 7 6.36 -10.13 -14.25
N ALA A 8 6.26 -8.84 -14.51
CA ALA A 8 6.51 -8.26 -15.82
C ALA A 8 7.24 -6.92 -15.67
N THR A 9 8.00 -6.55 -16.68
CA THR A 9 8.54 -5.20 -16.82
C THR A 9 7.89 -4.58 -18.05
N VAL A 10 7.32 -3.39 -17.89
CA VAL A 10 6.67 -2.64 -18.96
C VAL A 10 7.39 -1.31 -19.19
N GLU A 11 7.31 -0.76 -20.40
CA GLU A 11 7.88 0.53 -20.72
C GLU A 11 6.76 1.51 -21.11
N GLU A 12 6.66 2.63 -20.38
CA GLU A 12 5.71 3.70 -20.63
C GLU A 12 6.45 5.03 -20.74
N GLY A 13 6.35 5.71 -21.90
CA GLY A 13 7.02 7.00 -22.09
C GLY A 13 8.55 6.96 -21.94
N GLY A 14 9.17 5.80 -22.18
CA GLY A 14 10.61 5.58 -21.99
C GLY A 14 11.01 5.28 -20.54
N ILE A 15 10.05 5.14 -19.62
CA ILE A 15 10.27 4.74 -18.23
C ILE A 15 9.92 3.26 -18.10
N GLN A 16 10.85 2.47 -17.56
CA GLN A 16 10.59 1.08 -17.22
C GLN A 16 9.94 0.97 -15.84
N VAL A 17 8.90 0.16 -15.75
CA VAL A 17 8.16 -0.13 -14.51
C VAL A 17 8.05 -1.63 -14.36
N ASP A 18 8.49 -2.13 -13.21
CA ASP A 18 8.28 -3.52 -12.80
C ASP A 18 6.92 -3.65 -12.12
N GLN A 19 6.16 -4.65 -12.55
CA GLN A 19 4.83 -4.98 -12.05
C GLN A 19 4.83 -6.41 -11.50
N LEU A 20 4.15 -6.58 -10.37
CA LEU A 20 3.83 -7.86 -9.76
C LEU A 20 2.30 -8.00 -9.69
N PHE A 21 1.78 -9.08 -10.25
CA PHE A 21 0.37 -9.43 -10.22
C PHE A 21 0.16 -10.69 -9.40
N PHE A 22 -0.85 -10.70 -8.53
CA PHE A 22 -1.29 -11.90 -7.82
C PHE A 22 -2.77 -11.79 -7.46
N HIS A 23 -3.39 -12.91 -7.06
CA HIS A 23 -4.75 -12.92 -6.53
C HIS A 23 -4.73 -13.00 -5.00
N ASP A 24 -5.59 -12.22 -4.34
CA ASP A 24 -5.85 -12.38 -2.91
C ASP A 24 -6.76 -13.60 -2.64
N PRO A 25 -6.99 -13.99 -1.37
CA PRO A 25 -7.84 -15.13 -1.05
C PRO A 25 -9.30 -15.02 -1.52
N ASP A 26 -9.79 -13.80 -1.76
CA ASP A 26 -11.14 -13.53 -2.24
C ASP A 26 -11.21 -13.52 -3.79
N GLY A 27 -10.06 -13.66 -4.46
CA GLY A 27 -9.93 -13.74 -5.92
C GLY A 27 -9.71 -12.40 -6.60
N PHE A 28 -9.59 -11.29 -5.87
CA PHE A 28 -9.28 -10.00 -6.45
C PHE A 28 -7.85 -9.97 -6.98
N MET A 29 -7.66 -9.40 -8.16
CA MET A 29 -6.34 -9.18 -8.74
C MET A 29 -5.70 -7.95 -8.09
N ILE A 30 -4.53 -8.15 -7.50
CA ILE A 30 -3.69 -7.10 -6.91
C ILE A 30 -2.48 -6.89 -7.82
N GLU A 31 -2.24 -5.62 -8.15
CA GLU A 31 -1.03 -5.16 -8.83
C GLU A 31 -0.14 -4.36 -7.86
N ILE A 32 1.17 -4.59 -7.91
CA ILE A 32 2.18 -3.77 -7.24
C ILE A 32 3.19 -3.29 -8.30
N CYS A 33 3.39 -1.97 -8.41
CA CYS A 33 4.37 -1.36 -9.30
C CYS A 33 5.45 -0.56 -8.53
N ASN A 34 6.68 -0.51 -9.04
CA ASN A 34 7.72 0.44 -8.60
C ASN A 34 7.64 1.74 -9.41
N CYS A 35 6.52 2.44 -9.31
CA CYS A 35 6.22 3.64 -10.10
C CYS A 35 7.05 4.91 -9.72
N ASP A 36 8.30 4.78 -9.27
CA ASP A 36 9.13 5.83 -8.66
C ASP A 36 9.43 7.02 -9.58
N SER A 37 9.47 6.77 -10.90
CA SER A 37 9.84 7.77 -11.91
C SER A 37 8.67 8.25 -12.77
N LEU A 38 7.45 7.75 -12.52
CA LEU A 38 6.29 8.16 -13.31
C LEU A 38 5.93 9.63 -13.02
N PRO A 39 5.69 10.45 -14.05
CA PRO A 39 5.31 11.84 -13.85
C PRO A 39 3.93 11.93 -13.19
N VAL A 40 3.84 12.66 -12.08
CA VAL A 40 2.55 13.00 -11.47
C VAL A 40 1.92 14.11 -12.30
N ILE A 41 0.95 13.76 -13.13
CA ILE A 41 0.17 14.72 -13.91
C ILE A 41 -1.14 14.98 -13.16
N PRO A 42 -1.41 16.22 -12.71
CA PRO A 42 -2.70 16.56 -12.10
C PRO A 42 -3.82 16.34 -13.11
N LEU A 43 -4.86 15.60 -12.70
CA LEU A 43 -6.10 15.55 -13.46
C LEU A 43 -6.73 16.95 -13.43
N VAL A 44 -6.95 17.53 -14.61
CA VAL A 44 -7.36 18.93 -14.77
C VAL A 44 -8.59 19.24 -13.91
N GLY A 45 -8.50 20.29 -13.07
CA GLY A 45 -9.64 20.87 -12.37
C GLY A 45 -9.74 20.58 -10.87
N GLU A 46 -8.92 19.68 -10.32
CA GLU A 46 -8.89 19.46 -8.87
C GLU A 46 -7.45 19.58 -8.34
N VAL A 47 -7.29 20.44 -7.33
CA VAL A 47 -6.09 20.47 -6.50
C VAL A 47 -5.93 19.06 -5.96
N ALA A 48 -4.92 18.32 -6.42
CA ALA A 48 -4.60 17.00 -5.90
C ALA A 48 -4.49 17.16 -4.38
N ARG A 49 -5.50 16.71 -3.64
CA ARG A 49 -5.48 16.78 -2.19
C ARG A 49 -4.32 15.89 -1.79
N SER A 50 -3.25 16.50 -1.29
CA SER A 50 -2.16 15.76 -0.69
C SER A 50 -2.78 14.89 0.39
N CYS A 51 -2.89 13.59 0.13
CA CYS A 51 -3.22 12.62 1.16
C CYS A 51 -2.06 12.66 2.15
N SER A 52 -2.21 13.42 3.23
CA SER A 52 -1.29 13.33 4.35
C SER A 52 -1.26 11.87 4.77
N ARG A 53 -0.06 11.28 4.81
CA ARG A 53 0.14 9.91 5.30
C ARG A 53 -0.49 9.84 6.69
N LEU A 54 -1.66 9.21 6.82
CA LEU A 54 -2.24 8.89 8.11
C LEU A 54 -1.33 7.85 8.75
N ASN A 55 -0.47 8.29 9.66
CA ASN A 55 0.29 7.39 10.51
C ASN A 55 -0.71 6.80 11.52
N LEU A 56 -1.29 5.63 11.23
CA LEU A 56 -2.32 4.95 12.04
C LEU A 56 -1.83 4.49 13.43
N HIS A 57 -0.66 4.94 13.90
CA HIS A 57 0.00 4.44 15.10
C HIS A 57 -0.44 5.08 16.43
N LEU A 58 -1.72 5.45 16.63
CA LEU A 58 -2.14 6.03 17.94
C LEU A 58 -3.39 5.41 18.58
N MET A 59 -3.77 4.18 18.23
CA MET A 59 -4.85 3.46 18.94
C MET A 59 -4.46 2.04 19.41
N GLN A 60 -3.20 1.79 19.79
CA GLN A 60 -2.81 0.49 20.38
C GLN A 60 -2.41 0.50 21.86
N ASN A 61 -2.42 1.64 22.56
CA ASN A 61 -1.90 1.71 23.94
C ASN A 61 -2.92 2.08 25.04
N GLN A 62 -4.18 1.63 24.98
CA GLN A 62 -5.09 1.74 26.14
C GLN A 62 -5.49 0.42 26.80
N ASN A 63 -5.16 -0.76 26.22
CA ASN A 63 -5.55 -2.05 26.83
C ASN A 63 -4.44 -2.79 27.61
N GLN A 64 -3.24 -2.22 27.79
CA GLN A 64 -2.16 -2.91 28.54
C GLN A 64 -1.96 -2.48 30.00
N GLN A 65 -2.66 -1.45 30.52
CA GLN A 65 -2.43 -0.99 31.90
C GLN A 65 -3.33 -1.62 32.98
N GLN A 66 -4.32 -2.45 32.64
CA GLN A 66 -5.22 -3.03 33.66
C GLN A 66 -4.84 -4.43 34.18
N ILE A 67 -3.91 -5.15 33.55
CA ILE A 67 -3.56 -6.51 34.00
C ILE A 67 -2.53 -6.51 35.16
N HIS A 68 -1.78 -5.42 35.37
CA HIS A 68 -0.71 -5.38 36.37
C HIS A 68 -1.13 -4.92 37.79
N LYS A 69 -2.43 -4.82 38.09
CA LYS A 69 -2.94 -4.46 39.43
C LYS A 69 -3.71 -5.58 40.16
N ILE A 70 -3.77 -6.79 39.60
CA ILE A 70 -4.51 -7.93 40.20
C ILE A 70 -3.55 -9.03 40.73
N VAL A 71 -2.24 -8.83 40.68
CA VAL A 71 -1.26 -9.72 41.32
C VAL A 71 -0.35 -8.90 42.24
N LYS A 72 -0.89 -8.48 43.38
CA LYS A 72 -0.17 -8.26 44.63
C LYS A 72 -1.13 -8.48 45.79
#